data_AF-A0A8J7ZEA8-F1
#
_entry.id   AF-A0A8J7ZEA8-F1
#
_cell.length_a   1.000
_cell.length_b   1.000
_cell.length_c   1.000
_cell.angle_alpha   90.00
_cell.angle_beta   90.00
_cell.angle_gamma   90.00
#
_symmetry.space_group_name_H-M   'P 1'
#
loop_
_entity.id
_entity.type
_entity.pdbx_description
1 polymer ?
#
loop_
_entity_poly.entity_id
_entity_poly.type
_entity_poly.pdbx_seq_one_letter_code
_entity_poly.pdbx_strand_id
1 'polypeptide(L)'
;MKKVMQVWPIILNKEETTNINETYFFDFTDNKEENCALKIDNGTCQYIDGKPESHTIKITIKTTDWIAILAKELEIKKAITDGKLSIEGNDDYLEKFEKYFSGDPNGTQVNIDNYIFTENEKEILEGKWKKPKKVLALIGSPRGERGGTAILYSIFKQGLDESGCEVDTVYLKDLENKTCKGCFTCWYGKDKKCVHKDDVYDLIHKLTNYDLLVLAAPVYVDGLPGALKNFFDRTISLLDPEFVVKDDHCRHPCRYPKMPHIVLLSPCGFTEKDNFYPMVDHVKEICKNMHLTYLGEILVPAIWILANPNLQPLFMSTFKAIKQAGTEIIATGKIADETNKQISKEIFTRGQLFSVHNRESH
;
A
#
# COMPACT_ATOMS: atom_id res chain seq x y z
N MET A 1 -21.00 -10.32 -11.94
CA MET A 1 -21.72 -10.46 -10.66
C MET A 1 -20.82 -11.03 -9.56
N LYS A 2 -20.09 -12.11 -9.82
CA LYS A 2 -19.14 -12.76 -8.92
C LYS A 2 -18.23 -11.80 -8.14
N LYS A 3 -17.61 -10.83 -8.83
CA LYS A 3 -16.73 -9.84 -8.19
C LYS A 3 -17.44 -8.99 -7.13
N VAL A 4 -18.71 -8.65 -7.36
CA VAL A 4 -19.53 -7.90 -6.39
C VAL A 4 -19.83 -8.81 -5.21
N MET A 5 -20.26 -10.05 -5.45
CA MET A 5 -20.59 -10.98 -4.38
C MET A 5 -19.37 -11.42 -3.54
N GLN A 6 -18.17 -11.40 -4.11
CA GLN A 6 -16.91 -11.66 -3.39
C GLN A 6 -16.62 -10.66 -2.27
N VAL A 7 -17.15 -9.42 -2.36
CA VAL A 7 -16.93 -8.39 -1.33
C VAL A 7 -18.05 -8.34 -0.30
N TRP A 8 -19.15 -9.06 -0.49
CA TRP A 8 -20.28 -9.08 0.44
C TRP A 8 -19.97 -9.64 1.83
N PRO A 9 -19.08 -10.63 2.00
CA PRO A 9 -18.62 -11.02 3.31
C PRO A 9 -18.08 -9.87 4.17
N ILE A 10 -17.60 -8.77 3.56
CA ILE A 10 -17.05 -7.60 4.26
C ILE A 10 -18.15 -6.78 4.94
N ILE A 11 -19.32 -6.70 4.33
CA ILE A 11 -20.44 -5.87 4.82
C ILE A 11 -21.45 -6.68 5.66
N LEU A 12 -21.06 -7.88 6.10
CA LEU A 12 -21.90 -8.70 6.97
C LEU A 12 -22.12 -8.00 8.31
N ASN A 13 -23.37 -7.80 8.68
CA ASN A 13 -23.75 -7.34 10.01
C ASN A 13 -23.60 -8.51 10.99
N LYS A 14 -22.52 -8.49 11.79
CA LYS A 14 -22.18 -9.57 12.73
C LYS A 14 -23.24 -9.76 13.82
N GLU A 15 -23.82 -8.67 14.33
CA GLU A 15 -24.84 -8.73 15.39
C GLU A 15 -26.08 -9.45 14.88
N GLU A 16 -26.54 -9.08 13.68
CA GLU A 16 -27.74 -9.65 13.05
C GLU A 16 -27.55 -11.10 12.56
N THR A 17 -26.30 -11.54 12.44
CA THR A 17 -25.94 -12.88 11.97
C THR A 17 -25.35 -13.77 13.05
N THR A 18 -25.38 -13.33 14.31
CA THR A 18 -25.01 -14.15 15.46
C THR A 18 -26.01 -15.31 15.59
N ASN A 19 -25.52 -16.55 15.71
CA ASN A 19 -26.29 -17.80 15.68
C ASN A 19 -26.99 -18.15 14.34
N ILE A 20 -26.69 -17.45 13.25
CA ILE A 20 -27.22 -17.80 11.93
C ILE A 20 -26.29 -18.81 11.23
N ASN A 21 -26.89 -19.85 10.64
CA ASN A 21 -26.20 -20.90 9.89
C ASN A 21 -26.95 -21.16 8.59
N GLU A 22 -26.65 -20.36 7.56
CA GLU A 22 -27.40 -20.36 6.31
C GLU A 22 -26.46 -20.29 5.11
N THR A 23 -26.81 -21.00 4.04
CA THR A 23 -26.08 -20.91 2.77
C THR A 23 -27.01 -20.43 1.66
N TYR A 24 -26.67 -19.28 1.10
CA TYR A 24 -27.39 -18.58 0.05
C TYR A 24 -26.77 -18.91 -1.29
N PHE A 25 -27.46 -19.66 -2.14
CA PHE A 25 -27.01 -20.01 -3.47
C PHE A 25 -27.66 -19.13 -4.53
N PHE A 26 -26.85 -18.46 -5.33
CA PHE A 26 -27.27 -17.63 -6.45
C PHE A 26 -27.09 -18.39 -7.76
N ASP A 27 -28.20 -18.84 -8.33
CA ASP A 27 -28.27 -19.56 -9.60
C ASP A 27 -28.67 -18.59 -10.72
N PHE A 28 -27.66 -18.01 -11.39
CA PHE A 28 -27.86 -17.10 -12.50
C PHE A 28 -28.26 -17.87 -13.76
N THR A 29 -29.50 -17.67 -14.22
CA THR A 29 -30.09 -18.46 -15.32
C THR A 29 -29.48 -18.17 -16.69
N ASP A 30 -29.02 -16.93 -16.90
CA ASP A 30 -28.43 -16.43 -18.14
C ASP A 30 -26.91 -16.57 -18.19
N ASN A 31 -26.26 -16.85 -17.06
CA ASN A 31 -24.82 -17.01 -16.97
C ASN A 31 -24.41 -17.98 -15.85
N LYS A 32 -24.43 -19.28 -16.14
CA LYS A 32 -24.10 -20.33 -15.17
C LYS A 32 -22.66 -20.26 -14.67
N GLU A 33 -21.74 -19.69 -15.45
CA GLU A 33 -20.38 -19.46 -14.98
C GLU A 33 -20.33 -18.44 -13.86
N GLU A 34 -21.33 -17.58 -13.68
CA GLU A 34 -21.40 -16.57 -12.60
C GLU A 34 -22.05 -17.09 -11.31
N ASN A 35 -22.52 -18.34 -11.30
CA ASN A 35 -23.10 -18.98 -10.12
C ASN A 35 -22.14 -18.92 -8.93
N CYS A 36 -22.67 -18.63 -7.75
CA CYS A 36 -21.90 -18.54 -6.52
C CYS A 36 -22.79 -18.67 -5.28
N ALA A 37 -22.18 -18.80 -4.11
CA ALA A 37 -22.90 -18.84 -2.84
C ALA A 37 -22.23 -18.00 -1.75
N LEU A 38 -23.04 -17.56 -0.80
CA LEU A 38 -22.61 -16.93 0.45
C LEU A 38 -23.02 -17.84 1.61
N LYS A 39 -22.05 -18.30 2.39
CA LYS A 39 -22.29 -19.11 3.58
C LYS A 39 -22.09 -18.27 4.82
N ILE A 40 -23.17 -18.05 5.57
CA ILE A 40 -23.15 -17.40 6.88
C ILE A 40 -23.04 -18.48 7.96
N ASP A 41 -22.08 -18.32 8.86
CA ASP A 41 -21.80 -19.21 9.99
C ASP A 41 -21.44 -18.35 11.21
N ASN A 42 -22.41 -18.17 12.10
CA ASN A 42 -22.30 -17.49 13.39
C ASN A 42 -21.50 -16.18 13.36
N GLY A 43 -22.02 -15.16 12.65
CA GLY A 43 -21.38 -13.85 12.55
C GLY A 43 -20.21 -13.78 11.57
N THR A 44 -19.93 -14.86 10.82
CA THR A 44 -18.96 -14.87 9.73
C THR A 44 -19.64 -15.21 8.41
N CYS A 45 -19.08 -14.73 7.30
CA CYS A 45 -19.59 -15.05 5.96
C CYS A 45 -18.44 -15.47 5.05
N GLN A 46 -18.66 -16.51 4.25
CA GLN A 46 -17.72 -17.04 3.29
C GLN A 46 -18.32 -16.99 1.89
N TYR A 47 -17.57 -16.44 0.94
CA TYR A 47 -17.88 -16.57 -0.48
C TYR A 47 -17.45 -17.94 -1.02
N ILE A 48 -18.32 -18.58 -1.80
CA ILE A 48 -18.09 -19.85 -2.47
C ILE A 48 -18.30 -19.62 -3.98
N ASP A 49 -17.30 -19.98 -4.78
CA ASP A 49 -17.38 -19.91 -6.23
C ASP A 49 -18.14 -21.12 -6.78
N GLY A 50 -19.14 -20.90 -7.63
CA GLY A 50 -19.97 -21.95 -8.21
C GLY A 50 -21.09 -22.46 -7.29
N LYS A 51 -21.55 -23.68 -7.57
CA LYS A 51 -22.63 -24.33 -6.82
C LYS A 51 -22.08 -24.88 -5.49
N PRO A 52 -22.71 -24.57 -4.34
CA PRO A 52 -22.29 -25.12 -3.06
C PRO A 52 -22.71 -26.59 -2.91
N GLU A 53 -22.08 -27.32 -1.97
CA GLU A 53 -22.45 -28.70 -1.63
C GLU A 53 -23.90 -28.81 -1.12
N SER A 54 -24.32 -27.85 -0.31
CA SER A 54 -25.68 -27.70 0.21
C SER A 54 -26.07 -26.23 0.31
N HIS A 55 -27.37 -25.94 0.27
CA HIS A 55 -27.89 -24.59 0.43
C HIS A 55 -29.16 -24.60 1.29
N THR A 56 -29.35 -23.53 2.05
CA THR A 56 -30.58 -23.26 2.80
C THR A 56 -31.57 -22.48 1.94
N ILE A 57 -31.05 -21.55 1.15
CA ILE A 57 -31.81 -20.66 0.29
C ILE A 57 -31.17 -20.70 -1.11
N LYS A 58 -31.98 -20.89 -2.14
CA LYS A 58 -31.54 -20.79 -3.54
C LYS A 58 -32.36 -19.73 -4.27
N ILE A 59 -31.64 -18.82 -4.89
CA ILE A 59 -32.16 -17.67 -5.62
C ILE A 59 -31.87 -17.91 -7.09
N THR A 60 -32.91 -18.10 -7.88
CA THR A 60 -32.83 -18.33 -9.32
C THR A 60 -33.29 -17.07 -10.03
N ILE A 61 -32.38 -16.39 -10.74
CA ILE A 61 -32.64 -15.09 -11.36
C ILE A 61 -31.72 -14.85 -12.58
N LYS A 62 -32.03 -13.92 -13.46
CA LYS A 62 -31.06 -13.41 -14.45
C LYS A 62 -30.09 -12.41 -13.80
N THR A 63 -28.88 -12.34 -14.33
CA THR A 63 -27.85 -11.41 -13.85
C THR A 63 -28.33 -9.96 -13.94
N THR A 64 -28.99 -9.58 -15.03
CA THR A 64 -29.50 -8.22 -15.25
C THR A 64 -30.62 -7.84 -14.28
N ASP A 65 -31.54 -8.76 -14.00
CA ASP A 65 -32.65 -8.50 -13.07
C ASP A 65 -32.14 -8.42 -11.62
N TRP A 66 -31.10 -9.19 -11.26
CA TRP A 66 -30.43 -9.07 -9.96
C TRP A 66 -29.71 -7.72 -9.79
N ILE A 67 -29.04 -7.22 -10.83
CA ILE A 67 -28.44 -5.87 -10.81
C ILE A 67 -29.52 -4.81 -10.60
N ALA A 68 -30.65 -4.91 -11.31
CA ALA A 68 -31.77 -3.98 -11.17
C ALA A 68 -32.37 -4.00 -9.74
N ILE A 69 -32.42 -5.17 -9.10
CA ILE A 69 -32.81 -5.30 -7.69
C ILE A 69 -31.83 -4.56 -6.77
N LEU A 70 -30.53 -4.78 -6.92
CA LEU A 70 -29.50 -4.10 -6.12
C LEU A 70 -29.51 -2.58 -6.32
N ALA A 71 -29.79 -2.13 -7.54
CA ALA A 71 -29.93 -0.71 -7.89
C ALA A 71 -31.26 -0.09 -7.42
N LYS A 72 -32.16 -0.89 -6.82
CA LYS A 72 -33.54 -0.50 -6.45
C LYS A 72 -34.40 -0.07 -7.64
N GLU A 73 -34.05 -0.50 -8.85
CA GLU A 73 -34.80 -0.26 -10.09
C GLU A 73 -35.87 -1.33 -10.35
N LEU A 74 -35.71 -2.52 -9.75
CA LEU A 74 -36.67 -3.62 -9.81
C LEU A 74 -37.02 -4.08 -8.39
N GLU A 75 -38.27 -3.91 -8.00
CA GLU A 75 -38.75 -4.46 -6.73
C GLU A 75 -38.83 -5.99 -6.76
N ILE A 76 -38.42 -6.64 -5.67
CA ILE A 76 -38.40 -8.10 -5.58
C ILE A 76 -39.79 -8.72 -5.67
N LYS A 77 -40.81 -8.13 -5.02
CA LYS A 77 -42.20 -8.62 -5.12
C LYS A 77 -42.68 -8.62 -6.57
N LYS A 78 -42.32 -7.59 -7.33
CA LYS A 78 -42.59 -7.49 -8.76
C LYS A 78 -41.79 -8.54 -9.55
N ALA A 79 -40.50 -8.71 -9.25
CA ALA A 79 -39.67 -9.73 -9.90
C ALA A 79 -40.20 -11.16 -9.69
N ILE A 80 -40.74 -11.48 -8.51
CA ILE A 80 -41.38 -12.77 -8.22
C ILE A 80 -42.70 -12.90 -9.00
N THR A 81 -43.55 -11.86 -8.96
CA THR A 81 -44.85 -11.85 -9.66
C THR A 81 -44.69 -11.98 -11.17
N ASP A 82 -43.67 -11.33 -11.73
CA ASP A 82 -43.32 -11.37 -13.15
C ASP A 82 -42.57 -12.67 -13.55
N GLY A 83 -42.33 -13.58 -12.60
CA GLY A 83 -41.63 -14.85 -12.83
C GLY A 83 -40.14 -14.71 -13.14
N LYS A 84 -39.54 -13.55 -12.86
CA LYS A 84 -38.12 -13.24 -13.10
C LYS A 84 -37.20 -13.75 -12.00
N LEU A 85 -37.73 -13.86 -10.78
CA LEU A 85 -37.03 -14.30 -9.58
C LEU A 85 -37.80 -15.46 -8.94
N SER A 86 -37.10 -16.56 -8.68
CA SER A 86 -37.62 -17.69 -7.89
C SER A 86 -36.72 -17.92 -6.67
N ILE A 87 -37.35 -18.13 -5.52
CA ILE A 87 -36.66 -18.39 -4.26
C ILE A 87 -37.12 -19.75 -3.74
N GLU A 88 -36.18 -20.66 -3.53
CA GLU A 88 -36.38 -21.92 -2.82
C GLU A 88 -35.79 -21.75 -1.41
N GLY A 89 -36.60 -21.86 -0.35
CA GLY A 89 -36.14 -21.65 1.03
C GLY A 89 -37.13 -20.84 1.86
N ASN A 90 -36.62 -19.99 2.75
CA ASN A 90 -37.43 -19.19 3.68
C ASN A 90 -38.11 -18.00 2.97
N ASP A 91 -39.39 -17.77 3.27
CA ASP A 91 -40.23 -16.74 2.64
C ASP A 91 -39.83 -15.30 3.04
N ASP A 92 -39.09 -15.13 4.14
CA ASP A 92 -38.58 -13.85 4.64
C ASP A 92 -37.15 -13.52 4.19
N TYR A 93 -36.63 -14.26 3.19
CA TYR A 93 -35.26 -14.16 2.66
C TYR A 93 -34.78 -12.72 2.53
N LEU A 94 -35.54 -11.86 1.84
CA LEU A 94 -35.04 -10.54 1.47
C LEU A 94 -34.84 -9.64 2.69
N GLU A 95 -35.80 -9.64 3.61
CA GLU A 95 -35.73 -8.80 4.80
C GLU A 95 -34.52 -9.20 5.65
N LYS A 96 -34.29 -10.51 5.80
CA LYS A 96 -33.08 -11.04 6.42
C LYS A 96 -31.83 -10.69 5.65
N PHE A 97 -31.83 -10.82 4.34
CA PHE A 97 -30.66 -10.60 3.51
C PHE A 97 -30.22 -9.13 3.51
N GLU A 98 -31.14 -8.18 3.37
CA GLU A 98 -30.84 -6.75 3.51
C GLU A 98 -30.31 -6.43 4.91
N LYS A 99 -30.89 -7.06 5.95
CA LYS A 99 -30.45 -6.90 7.34
C LYS A 99 -29.07 -7.53 7.61
N TYR A 100 -28.79 -8.68 7.03
CA TYR A 100 -27.53 -9.41 7.20
C TYR A 100 -26.38 -8.73 6.45
N PHE A 101 -26.66 -8.06 5.34
CA PHE A 101 -25.66 -7.36 4.53
C PHE A 101 -25.80 -5.83 4.58
N SER A 102 -26.42 -5.30 5.64
CA SER A 102 -26.58 -3.85 5.84
C SER A 102 -25.28 -3.11 6.21
N GLY A 103 -24.20 -3.84 6.49
CA GLY A 103 -23.12 -3.34 7.32
C GLY A 103 -23.57 -3.10 8.77
N ASP A 104 -22.68 -2.57 9.60
CA ASP A 104 -23.04 -2.11 10.94
C ASP A 104 -23.72 -0.73 10.84
N PRO A 105 -25.02 -0.61 11.16
CA PRO A 105 -25.76 0.66 11.06
C PRO A 105 -25.31 1.71 12.07
N ASN A 106 -24.65 1.30 13.15
CA ASN A 106 -24.05 2.19 14.14
C ASN A 106 -22.61 2.57 13.78
N GLY A 107 -22.02 1.89 12.79
CA GLY A 107 -20.63 2.07 12.39
C GLY A 107 -19.68 1.93 13.57
N THR A 108 -19.89 0.90 14.41
CA THR A 108 -19.17 0.68 15.66
C THR A 108 -17.67 0.78 15.40
N GLN A 109 -17.12 1.92 15.76
CA GLN A 109 -15.69 2.17 15.62
C GLN A 109 -14.97 1.25 16.58
N VAL A 110 -13.86 0.67 16.12
CA VAL A 110 -12.89 0.12 17.06
C VAL A 110 -12.46 1.29 17.95
N ASN A 111 -12.75 1.19 19.24
CA ASN A 111 -12.43 2.24 20.22
C ASN A 111 -10.94 2.61 20.08
N ILE A 112 -10.63 3.90 19.91
CA ILE A 112 -9.26 4.40 19.81
C ILE A 112 -8.43 4.08 21.06
N ASP A 113 -9.07 3.87 22.21
CA ASP A 113 -8.41 3.39 23.44
C ASP A 113 -7.76 2.01 23.24
N ASN A 114 -8.22 1.24 22.25
CA ASN A 114 -7.65 -0.05 21.85
C ASN A 114 -6.68 0.09 20.66
N TYR A 115 -6.40 1.31 20.18
CA TYR A 115 -5.44 1.52 19.09
C TYR A 115 -4.03 1.20 19.58
N ILE A 116 -3.47 0.11 19.05
CA ILE A 116 -2.12 -0.33 19.39
C ILE A 116 -1.14 0.38 18.46
N PHE A 117 -0.50 1.44 18.98
CA PHE A 117 0.63 2.06 18.30
C PHE A 117 1.77 1.06 18.13
N THR A 118 2.35 1.05 16.95
CA THR A 118 3.60 0.32 16.68
C THR A 118 4.76 0.92 17.49
N GLU A 119 5.80 0.13 17.74
CA GLU A 119 6.99 0.56 18.50
C GLU A 119 7.61 1.84 17.92
N ASN A 120 7.75 1.93 16.59
CA ASN A 120 8.30 3.11 15.92
C ASN A 120 7.39 4.34 16.04
N GLU A 121 6.07 4.18 16.12
CA GLU A 121 5.16 5.30 16.38
C GLU A 121 5.30 5.79 17.83
N LYS A 122 5.38 4.87 18.79
CA LYS A 122 5.59 5.20 20.21
C LYS A 122 6.90 5.94 20.44
N GLU A 123 7.98 5.48 19.79
CA GLU A 123 9.29 6.15 19.85
C GLU A 123 9.18 7.65 19.50
N ILE A 124 8.41 7.99 18.47
CA ILE A 124 8.23 9.39 18.04
C ILE A 124 7.32 10.17 18.98
N LEU A 125 6.18 9.59 19.36
CA LEU A 125 5.21 10.24 20.24
C LEU A 125 5.79 10.54 21.62
N GLU A 126 6.64 9.64 22.13
CA GLU A 126 7.31 9.80 23.42
C GLU A 126 8.63 10.60 23.32
N GLY A 127 9.05 10.99 22.11
CA GLY A 127 10.32 11.68 21.88
C GLY A 127 11.56 10.83 22.20
N LYS A 128 11.43 9.50 22.20
CA LYS A 128 12.50 8.54 22.49
C LYS A 128 13.11 8.02 21.20
N TRP A 129 14.24 8.59 20.79
CA TRP A 129 14.97 8.09 19.63
C TRP A 129 15.79 6.85 19.97
N LYS A 130 15.48 5.74 19.30
CA LYS A 130 16.30 4.52 19.32
C LYS A 130 17.07 4.42 18.01
N LYS A 131 18.40 4.40 18.10
CA LYS A 131 19.25 4.32 16.91
C LYS A 131 18.96 3.03 16.12
N PRO A 132 18.64 3.13 14.81
CA PRO A 132 18.47 1.97 13.95
C PRO A 132 19.74 1.14 13.88
N LYS A 133 19.61 -0.19 13.87
CA LYS A 133 20.73 -1.14 13.70
C LYS A 133 20.62 -1.92 12.40
N LYS A 134 19.42 -2.36 12.05
CA LYS A 134 19.15 -3.08 10.79
C LYS A 134 18.42 -2.16 9.82
N VAL A 135 18.99 -2.01 8.63
CA VAL A 135 18.47 -1.15 7.57
C VAL A 135 18.16 -2.00 6.34
N LEU A 136 16.97 -1.86 5.79
CA LEU A 136 16.65 -2.35 4.46
C LEU A 136 16.67 -1.18 3.49
N ALA A 137 17.44 -1.27 2.42
CA ALA A 137 17.42 -0.30 1.33
C ALA A 137 16.77 -0.90 0.08
N LEU A 138 15.69 -0.26 -0.39
CA LEU A 138 15.02 -0.62 -1.63
C LEU A 138 15.42 0.36 -2.73
N ILE A 139 16.08 -0.16 -3.77
CA ILE A 139 16.46 0.61 -4.94
C ILE A 139 15.39 0.43 -6.02
N GLY A 140 14.59 1.48 -6.22
CA GLY A 140 13.46 1.47 -7.15
C GLY A 140 13.80 1.80 -8.60
N SER A 141 15.05 2.18 -8.89
CA SER A 141 15.46 2.55 -10.25
C SER A 141 15.54 1.32 -11.16
N PRO A 142 14.92 1.33 -12.36
CA PRO A 142 15.05 0.25 -13.34
C PRO A 142 16.45 0.14 -13.95
N ARG A 143 17.29 1.17 -13.76
CA ARG A 143 18.71 1.12 -14.13
C ARG A 143 19.55 0.27 -13.17
N GLY A 144 19.00 -0.10 -12.00
CA GLY A 144 19.68 -0.92 -10.99
C GLY A 144 20.98 -0.27 -10.53
N GLU A 145 22.00 -1.09 -10.28
CA GLU A 145 23.35 -0.68 -9.89
C GLU A 145 24.00 0.37 -10.81
N ARG A 146 23.62 0.39 -12.09
CA ARG A 146 24.18 1.32 -13.09
C ARG A 146 23.50 2.69 -13.11
N GLY A 147 22.48 2.90 -12.27
CA GLY A 147 21.71 4.15 -12.22
C GLY A 147 22.31 5.21 -11.30
N GLY A 148 22.08 6.50 -11.60
CA GLY A 148 22.47 7.60 -10.72
C GLY A 148 21.90 7.50 -9.31
N THR A 149 20.69 6.94 -9.16
CA THR A 149 20.10 6.63 -7.85
C THR A 149 20.96 5.69 -7.02
N ALA A 150 21.52 4.63 -7.62
CA ALA A 150 22.38 3.67 -6.92
C ALA A 150 23.72 4.32 -6.51
N ILE A 151 24.27 5.21 -7.34
CA ILE A 151 25.48 5.97 -7.01
C ILE A 151 25.25 6.83 -5.77
N LEU A 152 24.20 7.67 -5.78
CA LEU A 152 23.90 8.52 -4.62
C LEU A 152 23.57 7.70 -3.37
N TYR A 153 22.81 6.62 -3.53
CA TYR A 153 22.53 5.68 -2.44
C TYR A 153 23.82 5.10 -1.85
N SER A 154 24.80 4.70 -2.67
CA SER A 154 26.06 4.15 -2.17
C SER A 154 26.82 5.15 -1.28
N ILE A 155 26.69 6.45 -1.55
CA ILE A 155 27.29 7.52 -0.76
C ILE A 155 26.54 7.71 0.55
N PHE A 156 25.20 7.69 0.51
CA PHE A 156 24.37 7.72 1.71
C PHE A 156 24.63 6.51 2.62
N LYS A 157 24.74 5.32 2.01
CA LYS A 157 25.06 4.06 2.69
C LYS A 157 26.37 4.13 3.47
N GLN A 158 27.39 4.83 2.96
CA GLN A 158 28.64 5.02 3.72
C GLN A 158 28.39 5.68 5.08
N GLY A 159 27.50 6.66 5.18
CA GLY A 159 27.14 7.28 6.47
C GLY A 159 26.39 6.32 7.40
N LEU A 160 25.55 5.44 6.84
CA LEU A 160 24.87 4.38 7.60
C LEU A 160 25.88 3.34 8.13
N ASP A 161 26.81 2.90 7.29
CA ASP A 161 27.85 1.93 7.62
C ASP A 161 28.79 2.48 8.70
N GLU A 162 29.21 3.75 8.58
CA GLU A 162 30.02 4.44 9.61
C GLU A 162 29.29 4.61 10.94
N SER A 163 27.95 4.60 10.91
CA SER A 163 27.11 4.61 12.11
C SER A 163 26.92 3.21 12.70
N GLY A 164 27.53 2.17 12.12
CA GLY A 164 27.49 0.78 12.60
C GLY A 164 26.22 0.01 12.22
N CYS A 165 25.50 0.43 11.18
CA CYS A 165 24.30 -0.26 10.73
C CYS A 165 24.62 -1.51 9.89
N GLU A 166 23.83 -2.57 10.05
CA GLU A 166 23.75 -3.69 9.13
C GLU A 166 22.76 -3.31 8.01
N VAL A 167 23.25 -3.18 6.78
CA VAL A 167 22.46 -2.67 5.66
C VAL A 167 22.26 -3.74 4.60
N ASP A 168 21.03 -4.22 4.46
CA ASP A 168 20.60 -5.10 3.37
C ASP A 168 20.13 -4.24 2.19
N THR A 169 20.75 -4.42 1.02
CA THR A 169 20.41 -3.67 -0.20
C THR A 169 19.69 -4.56 -1.18
N VAL A 170 18.52 -4.12 -1.63
CA VAL A 170 17.68 -4.86 -2.58
C VAL A 170 17.36 -3.98 -3.78
N TYR A 171 17.73 -4.47 -4.97
CA TYR A 171 17.35 -3.87 -6.23
C TYR A 171 16.03 -4.48 -6.70
N LEU A 172 14.94 -3.72 -6.69
CA LEU A 172 13.61 -4.24 -7.06
C LEU A 172 13.53 -4.69 -8.53
N LYS A 173 14.44 -4.20 -9.37
CA LYS A 173 14.62 -4.65 -10.75
C LYS A 173 14.89 -6.15 -10.85
N ASP A 174 15.64 -6.68 -9.88
CA ASP A 174 16.18 -8.04 -9.93
C ASP A 174 15.24 -9.05 -9.25
N LEU A 175 14.09 -8.58 -8.75
CA LEU A 175 13.07 -9.39 -8.09
C LEU A 175 11.87 -9.63 -9.00
N GLU A 176 11.25 -10.80 -8.85
CA GLU A 176 9.89 -11.00 -9.33
C GLU A 176 8.91 -10.22 -8.45
N ASN A 177 8.41 -9.10 -8.99
CA ASN A 177 7.51 -8.18 -8.30
C ASN A 177 6.19 -8.04 -9.06
N LYS A 178 5.29 -9.01 -8.87
CA LYS A 178 3.97 -8.99 -9.51
C LYS A 178 3.10 -7.87 -8.94
N THR A 179 2.25 -7.30 -9.79
CA THR A 179 1.28 -6.27 -9.39
C THR A 179 0.24 -6.84 -8.43
N CYS A 180 -0.24 -6.00 -7.51
CA CYS A 180 -1.35 -6.37 -6.63
C CYS A 180 -2.62 -6.64 -7.46
N LYS A 181 -3.30 -7.77 -7.18
CA LYS A 181 -4.55 -8.15 -7.86
C LYS A 181 -5.81 -7.50 -7.28
N GLY A 182 -5.72 -6.83 -6.13
CA GLY A 182 -6.91 -6.33 -5.43
C GLY A 182 -7.91 -7.44 -5.03
N CYS A 183 -7.41 -8.66 -4.83
CA CYS A 183 -8.27 -9.84 -4.56
C CYS A 183 -8.62 -10.03 -3.08
N PHE A 184 -8.03 -9.24 -2.18
CA PHE A 184 -8.25 -9.27 -0.72
C PHE A 184 -8.07 -10.62 0.00
N THR A 185 -7.49 -11.64 -0.64
CA THR A 185 -7.18 -12.92 0.02
C THR A 185 -6.25 -12.74 1.23
N CYS A 186 -5.37 -11.73 1.24
CA CYS A 186 -4.53 -11.41 2.39
C CYS A 186 -5.31 -10.87 3.61
N TRP A 187 -6.55 -10.42 3.42
CA TRP A 187 -7.44 -9.96 4.49
C TRP A 187 -8.45 -11.03 4.90
N TYR A 188 -9.15 -11.59 3.93
CA TYR A 188 -10.32 -12.45 4.18
C TYR A 188 -10.09 -13.92 3.80
N GLY A 189 -8.96 -14.24 3.18
CA GLY A 189 -8.60 -15.63 2.94
C GLY A 189 -8.34 -16.36 4.25
N LYS A 190 -8.61 -17.67 4.26
CA LYS A 190 -8.45 -18.55 5.43
C LYS A 190 -7.10 -18.37 6.13
N ASP A 191 -6.01 -18.27 5.35
CA ASP A 191 -4.65 -18.14 5.87
C ASP A 191 -4.19 -16.68 6.04
N LYS A 192 -5.02 -15.70 5.64
CA LYS A 192 -4.71 -14.25 5.63
C LYS A 192 -3.37 -13.91 4.94
N LYS A 193 -3.04 -14.64 3.86
CA LYS A 193 -1.80 -14.49 3.08
C LYS A 193 -2.07 -14.00 1.66
N CYS A 194 -1.09 -13.32 1.07
CA CYS A 194 -1.13 -12.94 -0.34
C CYS A 194 -1.13 -14.19 -1.23
N VAL A 195 -1.83 -14.14 -2.37
CA VAL A 195 -1.84 -15.22 -3.37
C VAL A 195 -0.54 -15.30 -4.17
N HIS A 196 0.25 -14.22 -4.19
CA HIS A 196 1.53 -14.17 -4.87
C HIS A 196 2.61 -14.85 -4.02
N LYS A 197 3.33 -15.80 -4.63
CA LYS A 197 4.49 -16.50 -4.07
C LYS A 197 5.73 -16.14 -4.89
N ASP A 198 6.09 -14.87 -4.87
CA ASP A 198 7.25 -14.30 -5.57
C ASP A 198 8.19 -13.64 -4.55
N ASP A 199 9.34 -13.13 -5.00
CA ASP A 199 10.41 -12.65 -4.10
C ASP A 199 9.94 -11.52 -3.16
N VAL A 200 9.00 -10.70 -3.62
CA VAL A 200 8.45 -9.57 -2.86
C VAL A 200 7.57 -10.03 -1.70
N TYR A 201 6.94 -11.21 -1.79
CA TYR A 201 6.13 -11.73 -0.67
C TYR A 201 6.96 -11.87 0.61
N ASP A 202 8.12 -12.53 0.51
CA ASP A 202 9.00 -12.73 1.66
C ASP A 202 9.62 -11.42 2.15
N LEU A 203 9.96 -10.52 1.22
CA LEU A 203 10.53 -9.22 1.55
C LEU A 203 9.57 -8.34 2.37
N ILE A 204 8.28 -8.31 2.01
CA ILE A 204 7.26 -7.54 2.73
C ILE A 204 7.14 -8.00 4.18
N HIS A 205 7.08 -9.31 4.43
CA HIS A 205 6.94 -9.83 5.79
C HIS A 205 8.22 -9.67 6.62
N LYS A 206 9.39 -9.59 5.98
CA LYS A 206 10.66 -9.27 6.64
C LYS A 206 10.79 -7.81 7.05
N LEU A 207 9.94 -6.89 6.56
CA LEU A 207 10.03 -5.45 6.91
C LEU A 207 10.07 -5.20 8.41
N THR A 208 9.32 -6.00 9.18
CA THR A 208 9.21 -5.89 10.65
C THR A 208 10.53 -6.19 11.39
N ASN A 209 11.48 -6.85 10.74
CA ASN A 209 12.80 -7.14 11.30
C ASN A 209 13.77 -5.96 11.18
N TYR A 210 13.44 -4.96 10.37
CA TYR A 210 14.28 -3.78 10.16
C TYR A 210 13.83 -2.63 11.06
N ASP A 211 14.77 -1.74 11.36
CA ASP A 211 14.53 -0.51 12.11
C ASP A 211 14.33 0.69 11.17
N LEU A 212 14.96 0.65 9.99
CA LEU A 212 14.91 1.70 8.98
C LEU A 212 14.74 1.11 7.58
N LEU A 213 13.85 1.72 6.80
CA LEU A 213 13.64 1.49 5.39
C LEU A 213 14.20 2.70 4.61
N VAL A 214 15.20 2.48 3.78
CA VAL A 214 15.72 3.49 2.85
C VAL A 214 15.04 3.27 1.50
N LEU A 215 14.25 4.25 1.04
CA LEU A 215 13.71 4.25 -0.31
C LEU A 215 14.61 5.06 -1.22
N ALA A 216 15.39 4.40 -2.07
CA ALA A 216 16.17 5.08 -3.11
C ALA A 216 15.41 5.05 -4.44
N ALA A 217 14.81 6.16 -4.81
CA ALA A 217 13.83 6.23 -5.91
C ALA A 217 14.04 7.48 -6.77
N PRO A 218 14.30 7.37 -8.08
CA PRO A 218 14.25 8.54 -8.96
C PRO A 218 12.80 9.04 -9.10
N VAL A 219 12.61 10.34 -9.32
CA VAL A 219 11.33 10.90 -9.75
C VAL A 219 11.04 10.48 -11.20
N TYR A 220 9.99 9.69 -11.42
CA TYR A 220 9.49 9.37 -12.76
C TYR A 220 8.03 9.81 -12.88
N VAL A 221 7.78 10.77 -13.78
CA VAL A 221 6.46 11.40 -13.97
C VAL A 221 5.87 11.82 -12.62
N ASP A 222 6.60 12.68 -11.92
CA ASP A 222 6.24 13.26 -10.61
C ASP A 222 6.00 12.26 -9.45
N GLY A 223 6.28 10.98 -9.66
CA GLY A 223 5.96 9.93 -8.70
C GLY A 223 7.05 8.89 -8.48
N LEU A 224 6.68 7.90 -7.67
CA LEU A 224 7.49 6.71 -7.42
C LEU A 224 7.64 5.86 -8.69
N PRO A 225 8.79 5.23 -8.92
CA PRO A 225 8.93 4.19 -9.95
C PRO A 225 7.88 3.08 -9.77
N GLY A 226 7.36 2.54 -10.88
CA GLY A 226 6.32 1.51 -10.86
C GLY A 226 6.66 0.27 -10.01
N ALA A 227 7.92 -0.16 -9.98
CA ALA A 227 8.36 -1.27 -9.13
C ALA A 227 8.17 -0.99 -7.63
N LEU A 228 8.46 0.24 -7.17
CA LEU A 228 8.22 0.63 -5.79
C LEU A 228 6.72 0.72 -5.49
N LYS A 229 5.92 1.25 -6.43
CA LYS A 229 4.47 1.30 -6.26
C LYS A 229 3.86 -0.11 -6.16
N ASN A 230 4.30 -1.05 -7.00
CA ASN A 230 3.89 -2.45 -6.93
C ASN A 230 4.25 -3.10 -5.58
N PHE A 231 5.43 -2.79 -5.04
CA PHE A 231 5.85 -3.24 -3.71
C PHE A 231 4.89 -2.72 -2.64
N PHE A 232 4.66 -1.40 -2.59
CA PHE A 232 3.78 -0.78 -1.59
C PHE A 232 2.33 -1.24 -1.70
N ASP A 233 1.78 -1.43 -2.90
CA ASP A 233 0.41 -1.92 -3.09
C ASP A 233 0.16 -3.32 -2.50
N ARG A 234 1.24 -4.08 -2.28
CA ARG A 234 1.18 -5.41 -1.67
C ARG A 234 1.43 -5.40 -0.17
N THR A 235 1.95 -4.30 0.38
CA THR A 235 2.18 -4.16 1.83
C THR A 235 0.90 -4.12 2.64
N ILE A 236 -0.28 -3.92 2.01
CA ILE A 236 -1.61 -4.01 2.65
C ILE A 236 -1.83 -5.32 3.42
N SER A 237 -1.12 -6.39 3.05
CA SER A 237 -1.09 -7.66 3.78
C SER A 237 -0.54 -7.57 5.21
N LEU A 238 0.15 -6.48 5.56
CA LEU A 238 0.64 -6.17 6.90
C LEU A 238 -0.41 -5.49 7.79
N LEU A 239 -1.53 -5.04 7.21
CA LEU A 239 -2.60 -4.33 7.90
C LEU A 239 -3.81 -5.23 8.13
N ASP A 240 -4.53 -4.95 9.21
CA ASP A 240 -5.81 -5.58 9.51
C ASP A 240 -6.95 -4.89 8.72
N PRO A 241 -7.91 -5.64 8.15
CA PRO A 241 -9.04 -5.04 7.41
C PRO A 241 -9.99 -4.20 8.27
N GLU A 242 -9.88 -4.22 9.60
CA GLU A 242 -10.66 -3.34 10.48
C GLU A 242 -10.39 -1.85 10.21
N PHE A 243 -11.35 -1.01 10.56
CA PHE A 243 -11.22 0.45 10.48
C PHE A 243 -11.14 1.05 11.88
N VAL A 244 -10.18 1.95 12.05
CA VAL A 244 -10.03 2.83 13.22
C VAL A 244 -10.02 4.27 12.72
N VAL A 245 -10.53 5.19 13.54
CA VAL A 245 -10.36 6.63 13.30
C VAL A 245 -9.15 7.11 14.09
N LYS A 246 -8.17 7.67 13.39
CA LYS A 246 -6.98 8.31 13.97
C LYS A 246 -6.74 9.63 13.27
N ASP A 247 -6.58 10.69 14.05
CA ASP A 247 -6.40 12.06 13.54
C ASP A 247 -7.51 12.47 12.55
N ASP A 248 -8.77 12.17 12.91
CA ASP A 248 -9.97 12.43 12.08
C ASP A 248 -9.93 11.74 10.70
N HIS A 249 -9.22 10.62 10.59
CA HIS A 249 -9.07 9.86 9.34
C HIS A 249 -9.22 8.35 9.57
N CYS A 250 -9.91 7.66 8.65
CA CYS A 250 -10.00 6.21 8.65
C CYS A 250 -8.64 5.57 8.34
N ARG A 251 -8.19 4.63 9.17
CA ARG A 251 -6.96 3.87 8.99
C ARG A 251 -7.22 2.40 9.27
N HIS A 252 -6.35 1.56 8.73
CA HIS A 252 -6.30 0.14 9.04
C HIS A 252 -5.23 -0.12 10.10
N PRO A 253 -5.54 -0.78 11.22
CA PRO A 253 -4.53 -1.13 12.22
C PRO A 253 -3.40 -1.98 11.64
N CYS A 254 -2.20 -1.86 12.21
CA CYS A 254 -1.10 -2.75 11.86
C CYS A 254 -1.29 -4.12 12.53
N ARG A 255 -0.99 -5.21 11.80
CA ARG A 255 -0.99 -6.57 12.38
C ARG A 255 0.24 -6.85 13.24
N TYR A 256 1.27 -6.02 13.12
CA TYR A 256 2.57 -6.24 13.74
C TYR A 256 2.86 -5.17 14.79
N PRO A 257 3.55 -5.51 15.88
CA PRO A 257 3.88 -4.55 16.94
C PRO A 257 4.92 -3.52 16.51
N LYS A 258 5.65 -3.78 15.40
CA LYS A 258 6.78 -2.96 14.96
C LYS A 258 6.78 -2.84 13.45
N MET A 259 7.03 -1.62 12.98
CA MET A 259 7.33 -1.28 11.60
C MET A 259 8.64 -0.46 11.54
N PRO A 260 9.33 -0.41 10.40
CA PRO A 260 10.52 0.42 10.28
C PRO A 260 10.16 1.90 10.16
N HIS A 261 11.07 2.76 10.62
CA HIS A 261 11.13 4.15 10.19
C HIS A 261 11.48 4.21 8.69
N ILE A 262 11.27 5.34 8.02
CA ILE A 262 11.56 5.48 6.58
C ILE A 262 12.25 6.79 6.24
N VAL A 263 13.20 6.72 5.31
CA VAL A 263 13.88 7.87 4.71
C VAL A 263 13.86 7.74 3.20
N LEU A 264 13.56 8.86 2.51
CA LEU A 264 13.51 8.92 1.05
C LEU A 264 14.81 9.52 0.51
N LEU A 265 15.47 8.83 -0.41
CA LEU A 265 16.55 9.38 -1.22
C LEU A 265 16.10 9.45 -2.67
N SER A 266 16.03 10.66 -3.21
CA SER A 266 15.49 10.89 -4.54
C SER A 266 16.35 11.81 -5.39
N PRO A 267 16.88 11.32 -6.52
CA PRO A 267 17.36 12.18 -7.59
C PRO A 267 16.27 12.59 -8.58
N CYS A 268 16.42 13.78 -9.16
CA CYS A 268 15.65 14.25 -10.30
C CYS A 268 16.59 14.76 -11.40
N GLY A 269 16.14 14.67 -12.65
CA GLY A 269 16.83 15.25 -13.80
C GLY A 269 16.75 16.77 -13.84
N PHE A 270 15.66 17.35 -13.35
CA PHE A 270 15.42 18.79 -13.31
C PHE A 270 16.12 19.46 -12.13
N THR A 271 16.27 20.78 -12.23
CA THR A 271 16.97 21.64 -11.27
C THR A 271 16.09 22.03 -10.07
N GLU A 272 14.78 22.04 -10.26
CA GLU A 272 13.82 22.61 -9.34
C GLU A 272 13.34 21.57 -8.33
N LYS A 273 13.20 22.03 -7.08
CA LYS A 273 12.84 21.17 -5.96
C LYS A 273 11.35 20.79 -5.93
N ASP A 274 10.51 21.55 -6.62
CA ASP A 274 9.07 21.31 -6.71
C ASP A 274 8.71 20.01 -7.46
N ASN A 275 9.56 19.57 -8.39
CA ASN A 275 9.44 18.28 -9.07
C ASN A 275 9.40 17.07 -8.10
N PHE A 276 9.88 17.23 -6.87
CA PHE A 276 9.88 16.16 -5.87
C PHE A 276 8.62 16.14 -5.01
N TYR A 277 7.91 17.26 -4.88
CA TYR A 277 6.87 17.43 -3.87
C TYR A 277 5.73 16.41 -3.98
N PRO A 278 5.19 16.11 -5.19
CA PRO A 278 4.11 15.11 -5.28
C PRO A 278 4.56 13.72 -4.81
N MET A 279 5.81 13.34 -5.10
CA MET A 279 6.37 12.06 -4.64
C MET A 279 6.62 12.06 -3.11
N VAL A 280 7.13 13.16 -2.56
CA VAL A 280 7.36 13.30 -1.11
C VAL A 280 6.03 13.19 -0.36
N ASP A 281 5.00 13.91 -0.81
CA ASP A 281 3.68 13.88 -0.19
C ASP A 281 3.05 12.49 -0.31
N HIS A 282 3.18 11.83 -1.46
CA HIS A 282 2.73 10.46 -1.63
C HIS A 282 3.42 9.49 -0.67
N VAL A 283 4.74 9.59 -0.49
CA VAL A 283 5.47 8.76 0.49
C VAL A 283 5.00 9.05 1.91
N LYS A 284 4.81 10.31 2.29
CA LYS A 284 4.28 10.69 3.61
C LYS A 284 2.88 10.10 3.87
N GLU A 285 2.00 10.11 2.86
CA GLU A 285 0.69 9.48 2.99
C GLU A 285 0.75 7.95 3.06
N ILE A 286 1.67 7.32 2.33
CA ILE A 286 1.97 5.88 2.51
C ILE A 286 2.41 5.61 3.95
N CYS A 287 3.27 6.45 4.53
CA CYS A 287 3.75 6.26 5.90
C CYS A 287 2.62 6.24 6.91
N LYS A 288 1.71 7.22 6.82
CA LYS A 288 0.54 7.33 7.70
C LYS A 288 -0.39 6.11 7.57
N ASN A 289 -0.54 5.54 6.37
CA ASN A 289 -1.37 4.36 6.13
C ASN A 289 -0.72 3.06 6.57
N MET A 290 0.61 2.95 6.43
CA MET A 290 1.36 1.71 6.65
C MET A 290 2.03 1.63 8.02
N HIS A 291 1.74 2.58 8.92
CA HIS A 291 2.40 2.72 10.23
C HIS A 291 3.92 2.85 10.13
N LEU A 292 4.42 3.43 9.05
CA LEU A 292 5.83 3.79 8.91
C LEU A 292 6.01 5.20 9.46
N THR A 293 7.17 5.46 10.05
CA THR A 293 7.50 6.80 10.53
C THR A 293 8.41 7.50 9.53
N TYR A 294 7.96 8.60 8.94
CA TYR A 294 8.75 9.39 8.01
C TYR A 294 9.79 10.26 8.73
N LEU A 295 11.08 10.00 8.47
CA LEU A 295 12.19 10.73 9.11
C LEU A 295 12.73 11.89 8.28
N GLY A 296 12.48 11.89 6.96
CA GLY A 296 12.89 12.96 6.06
C GLY A 296 13.24 12.47 4.65
N GLU A 297 13.71 13.42 3.86
CA GLU A 297 14.10 13.25 2.46
C GLU A 297 15.50 13.80 2.16
N ILE A 298 16.14 13.19 1.17
CA ILE A 298 17.37 13.61 0.50
C ILE A 298 16.98 13.86 -0.96
N LEU A 299 16.80 15.13 -1.33
CA LEU A 299 16.36 15.52 -2.67
C LEU A 299 17.53 16.07 -3.47
N VAL A 300 17.89 15.40 -4.56
CA VAL A 300 19.08 15.69 -5.36
C VAL A 300 18.67 16.14 -6.78
N PRO A 301 18.56 17.44 -7.04
CA PRO A 301 18.28 17.96 -8.38
C PRO A 301 19.45 17.75 -9.34
N ALA A 302 19.19 17.94 -10.63
CA ALA A 302 20.18 18.01 -11.70
C ALA A 302 21.13 16.80 -11.81
N ILE A 303 20.61 15.58 -11.58
CA ILE A 303 21.44 14.36 -11.51
C ILE A 303 22.22 14.04 -12.79
N TRP A 304 21.81 14.60 -13.93
CA TRP A 304 22.49 14.45 -15.23
C TRP A 304 23.95 14.88 -15.19
N ILE A 305 24.34 15.75 -14.27
CA ILE A 305 25.73 16.17 -14.08
C ILE A 305 26.68 14.99 -13.81
N LEU A 306 26.18 13.90 -13.21
CA LEU A 306 26.97 12.69 -12.98
C LEU A 306 27.42 12.00 -14.27
N ALA A 307 26.74 12.25 -15.39
CA ALA A 307 27.15 11.73 -16.69
C ALA A 307 28.33 12.50 -17.32
N ASN A 308 28.71 13.67 -16.77
CA ASN A 308 29.82 14.48 -17.27
C ASN A 308 30.96 14.54 -16.25
N PRO A 309 32.09 13.82 -16.46
CA PRO A 309 33.22 13.80 -15.54
C PRO A 309 33.79 15.18 -15.20
N ASN A 310 33.74 16.14 -16.13
CA ASN A 310 34.28 17.48 -15.91
C ASN A 310 33.43 18.31 -14.93
N LEU A 311 32.16 17.94 -14.75
CA LEU A 311 31.23 18.64 -13.87
C LEU A 311 31.04 17.93 -12.51
N GLN A 312 31.46 16.67 -12.40
CA GLN A 312 31.41 15.91 -11.14
C GLN A 312 32.12 16.60 -9.95
N PRO A 313 33.24 17.33 -10.11
CA PRO A 313 33.86 18.06 -8.99
C PRO A 313 32.93 19.06 -8.29
N LEU A 314 31.96 19.64 -9.03
CA LEU A 314 30.97 20.55 -8.48
C LEU A 314 30.01 19.86 -7.50
N PHE A 315 29.83 18.55 -7.66
CA PHE A 315 28.95 17.71 -6.84
C PHE A 315 29.62 17.15 -5.58
N MET A 316 30.93 17.36 -5.40
CA MET A 316 31.67 16.82 -4.25
C MET A 316 31.13 17.31 -2.91
N SER A 317 30.65 18.55 -2.86
CA SER A 317 30.02 19.10 -1.65
C SER A 317 28.67 18.43 -1.36
N THR A 318 27.89 18.15 -2.40
CA THR A 318 26.65 17.37 -2.31
C THR A 318 26.91 15.94 -1.85
N PHE A 319 27.94 15.27 -2.38
CA PHE A 319 28.31 13.92 -1.94
C PHE A 319 28.67 13.87 -0.45
N LYS A 320 29.47 14.84 0.03
CA LYS A 320 29.78 14.96 1.46
C LYS A 320 28.52 15.14 2.29
N ALA A 321 27.59 15.98 1.84
CA ALA A 321 26.34 16.23 2.53
C ALA A 321 25.40 14.99 2.52
N ILE A 322 25.33 14.23 1.42
CA ILE A 322 24.57 12.98 1.37
C ILE A 322 25.13 11.94 2.34
N LYS A 323 26.46 11.80 2.40
CA LYS A 323 27.10 10.92 3.39
C LYS A 323 26.78 11.36 4.82
N GLN A 324 26.92 12.66 5.09
CA GLN A 324 26.59 13.28 6.38
C GLN A 324 25.13 13.02 6.78
N ALA A 325 24.18 13.12 5.84
CA ALA A 325 22.77 12.80 6.09
C ALA A 325 22.58 11.34 6.55
N GLY A 326 23.39 10.40 6.04
CA GLY A 326 23.40 9.00 6.49
C GLY A 326 23.83 8.85 7.95
N THR A 327 24.79 9.66 8.40
CA THR A 327 25.18 9.69 9.82
C THR A 327 24.12 10.36 10.70
N GLU A 328 23.57 11.49 10.24
CA GLU A 328 22.58 12.29 10.98
C GLU A 328 21.28 11.52 11.23
N ILE A 329 20.78 10.81 10.22
CA ILE A 329 19.51 10.09 10.33
C ILE A 329 19.58 8.99 11.40
N ILE A 330 20.72 8.31 11.53
CA ILE A 330 20.94 7.28 12.56
C ILE A 330 21.16 7.92 13.92
N ALA A 331 21.94 8.99 13.99
CA ALA A 331 22.29 9.64 15.23
C ALA A 331 21.08 10.35 15.89
N THR A 332 20.22 10.98 15.09
CA THR A 332 19.22 11.94 15.56
C THR A 332 17.80 11.65 15.11
N GLY A 333 17.59 10.72 14.16
CA GLY A 333 16.29 10.47 13.55
C GLY A 333 15.83 11.58 12.59
N LYS A 334 16.73 12.50 12.23
CA LYS A 334 16.46 13.63 11.34
C LYS A 334 17.69 13.94 10.47
N ILE A 335 17.45 14.63 9.36
CA ILE A 335 18.50 15.23 8.53
C ILE A 335 18.54 16.72 8.85
N ALA A 336 19.72 17.28 9.10
CA ALA A 336 19.84 18.69 9.44
C ALA A 336 19.44 19.58 8.24
N ASP A 337 18.80 20.71 8.53
CA ASP A 337 18.37 21.67 7.50
C ASP A 337 19.53 22.14 6.62
N GLU A 338 20.70 22.36 7.22
CA GLU A 338 21.90 22.79 6.49
C GLU A 338 22.42 21.70 5.56
N THR A 339 22.42 20.44 6.03
CA THR A 339 22.73 19.26 5.21
C THR A 339 21.79 19.17 4.03
N ASN A 340 20.48 19.34 4.25
CA ASN A 340 19.49 19.34 3.17
C ASN A 340 19.64 20.51 2.19
N LYS A 341 19.93 21.73 2.67
CA LYS A 341 20.22 22.89 1.80
C LYS A 341 21.44 22.63 0.92
N GLN A 342 22.49 22.02 1.47
CA GLN A 342 23.69 21.70 0.72
C GLN A 342 23.43 20.61 -0.34
N ILE A 343 22.60 19.62 -0.02
CA ILE A 343 22.21 18.55 -0.95
C ILE A 343 21.40 19.11 -2.12
N SER A 344 20.37 19.91 -1.83
CA SER A 344 19.46 20.44 -2.85
C SER A 344 19.91 21.77 -3.46
N LYS A 345 21.16 22.19 -3.23
CA LYS A 345 21.69 23.44 -3.76
C LYS A 345 21.62 23.46 -5.30
N GLU A 346 21.19 24.57 -5.86
CA GLU A 346 21.24 24.79 -7.31
C GLU A 346 22.71 24.86 -7.76
N ILE A 347 23.16 23.82 -8.46
CA ILE A 347 24.53 23.71 -9.01
C ILE A 347 24.55 24.16 -10.48
N PHE A 348 23.40 24.10 -11.15
CA PHE A 348 23.20 24.48 -12.54
C PHE A 348 21.94 25.32 -12.64
N THR A 349 22.00 26.41 -13.41
CA THR A 349 20.80 27.16 -13.77
C THR A 349 19.98 26.42 -14.82
N ARG A 350 18.68 26.71 -14.90
CA ARG A 350 17.79 26.19 -15.97
C ARG A 350 18.37 26.39 -17.37
N GLY A 351 18.91 27.58 -17.64
CA GLY A 351 19.49 27.92 -18.95
C GLY A 351 20.69 27.04 -19.31
N GLN A 352 21.54 26.72 -18.33
CA GLN A 352 22.66 25.80 -18.55
C GLN A 352 22.19 24.35 -18.70
N LEU A 353 21.07 23.95 -18.09
CA LEU A 353 20.49 22.63 -18.31
C LEU A 353 19.96 22.49 -19.75
N PHE A 354 19.33 23.54 -20.28
CA PHE A 354 18.80 23.58 -21.64
C PHE A 354 19.91 23.42 -22.69
N SER A 355 21.05 24.11 -22.53
CA SER A 355 22.16 23.99 -23.49
C SER A 355 22.79 22.60 -23.55
N VAL A 356 22.62 21.79 -22.50
CA VAL A 356 23.13 20.42 -22.44
C VAL A 356 22.13 19.40 -23.00
N HIS A 357 20.83 19.61 -22.79
CA HIS A 357 19.81 18.60 -23.08
C HIS A 357 18.97 18.88 -24.33
N ASN A 358 18.74 20.14 -24.65
CA ASN A 358 18.04 20.48 -25.89
C ASN A 358 19.04 20.26 -27.02
N ARG A 359 18.84 19.19 -27.78
CA ARG A 359 19.47 19.09 -29.10
C ARG A 359 18.86 20.20 -29.93
N GLU A 360 19.67 21.07 -30.52
CA GLU A 360 19.19 21.95 -31.57
C GLU A 360 18.51 21.06 -32.61
N SER A 361 17.19 21.21 -32.75
CA SER A 361 16.43 20.62 -33.85
C SER A 361 16.88 21.35 -35.11
N HIS A 362 17.98 20.89 -35.71
CA HIS A 362 18.40 21.27 -37.05
C HIS A 362 17.96 20.22 -38.05
#